data_AF-A0A0L0DNB6-F1
#
_entry.id   AF-A0A0L0DNB6-F1
#
_cell.length_a   1.000
_cell.length_b   1.000
_cell.length_c   1.000
_cell.angle_alpha   90.00
_cell.angle_beta   90.00
_cell.angle_gamma   90.00
#
_symmetry.space_group_name_H-M   'P 1'
#
loop_
_entity.id
_entity.type
_entity.pdbx_description
1 polymer ?
#
loop_
_entity_poly.entity_id
_entity_poly.type
_entity_poly.pdbx_seq_one_letter_code
_entity_poly.pdbx_strand_id
1 'polypeptide(L)'
;MADGEYEYYYDEYEVTVGDEEAVKKALVAAVEGVASLEGMTLEALRAAVEAGSRVAEIKVAVEAEREAHRKKMAALEAELVEEEKRAAALEAVAPLLKQLKPAPAAAGDGGPARAFSQAHLSKMYRMLGPAGDADHVVPVKMLEFVTADGYANVGKLATQYVAETAVPFRTAEAKILARLVETFPETAERLVACKGLVARAMVSLTAPAAPASMAFAEASLVGLLLHQETQLPVEVVATAFSPQVLDALLLAVVAHETDPDETLLDALLRLVLLVNVAAAGDEGPGKLSLVVQALLRASDVKAVVEYVPRLFNGGPTGYHSMVAGEPVLKMLLDIFASPASLSLLYPNDVHVVLNVIVRELNNLDPESPKRMYMLRILEAYFSNSDYGSGAEEPYKIAEFQTTLDSIHSEDGEASEMSRLMVEAIYMSCEVLATWRPPAP
;
A
#
# COMPACT_ATOMS: atom_id res chain seq x y z
N MET A 1 -6.27 -45.44 -33.97
CA MET A 1 -4.89 -45.95 -33.99
C MET A 1 -3.98 -44.74 -34.05
N ALA A 2 -3.20 -44.36 -33.05
CA ALA A 2 -2.99 -44.79 -31.67
C ALA A 2 -2.42 -43.54 -30.95
N ASP A 3 -2.97 -43.14 -29.82
CA ASP A 3 -2.38 -43.26 -28.46
C ASP A 3 -0.85 -43.34 -28.40
N GLY A 4 -0.26 -42.43 -27.62
CA GLY A 4 1.16 -42.36 -27.31
C GLY A 4 1.41 -41.33 -26.21
N GLU A 5 1.21 -41.77 -24.97
CA GLU A 5 1.48 -41.05 -23.72
C GLU A 5 2.95 -40.60 -23.62
N TYR A 6 3.19 -39.41 -23.09
CA TYR A 6 4.53 -38.97 -22.67
C TYR A 6 4.79 -39.43 -21.24
N GLU A 7 5.46 -40.58 -21.11
CA GLU A 7 6.02 -41.09 -19.85
C GLU A 7 7.30 -40.31 -19.51
N TYR A 8 7.30 -39.61 -18.38
CA TYR A 8 8.51 -39.07 -17.76
C TYR A 8 9.21 -40.21 -17.01
N TYR A 9 10.28 -40.75 -17.59
CA TYR A 9 11.22 -41.60 -16.87
C TYR A 9 12.06 -40.75 -15.92
N TYR A 10 11.85 -40.93 -14.60
CA TYR A 10 12.87 -40.64 -13.61
C TYR A 10 13.93 -41.73 -13.71
N ASP A 11 15.09 -41.42 -14.29
CA ASP A 11 16.27 -42.27 -14.13
C ASP A 11 16.72 -42.18 -12.66
N GLU A 12 16.38 -43.21 -11.90
CA GLU A 12 17.07 -43.56 -10.66
C GLU A 12 18.53 -43.84 -10.99
N TYR A 13 19.42 -42.91 -10.64
CA TYR A 13 20.86 -43.21 -10.63
C TYR A 13 21.16 -44.18 -9.49
N GLU A 14 21.08 -45.48 -9.78
CA GLU A 14 21.88 -46.50 -9.09
C GLU A 14 23.35 -46.15 -9.31
N VAL A 15 24.01 -45.68 -8.24
CA VAL A 15 25.46 -45.46 -8.23
C VAL A 15 26.14 -46.82 -8.17
N THR A 16 26.32 -47.46 -9.33
CA THR A 16 27.25 -48.57 -9.47
C THR A 16 28.67 -48.06 -9.30
N VAL A 17 29.39 -48.67 -8.37
CA VAL A 17 30.82 -48.49 -8.10
C VAL A 17 31.61 -48.62 -9.40
N GLY A 18 32.09 -47.49 -9.93
CA GLY A 18 32.88 -47.48 -11.15
C GLY A 18 32.97 -46.11 -11.79
N ASP A 19 33.80 -45.23 -11.21
CA ASP A 19 34.95 -44.67 -11.90
C ASP A 19 35.66 -43.73 -10.92
N GLU A 20 36.51 -44.33 -10.08
CA GLU A 20 37.31 -43.61 -9.08
C GLU A 20 38.18 -42.51 -9.75
N GLU A 21 38.50 -42.68 -11.03
CA GLU A 21 39.23 -41.74 -11.87
C GLU A 21 38.38 -40.51 -12.23
N ALA A 22 37.09 -40.69 -12.54
CA ALA A 22 36.16 -39.60 -12.83
C ALA A 22 35.84 -38.77 -11.58
N VAL A 23 35.70 -39.43 -10.43
CA VAL A 23 35.52 -38.76 -9.12
C VAL A 23 36.80 -38.01 -8.72
N LYS A 24 37.99 -38.60 -8.92
CA LYS A 24 39.27 -37.90 -8.72
C LYS A 24 39.39 -36.67 -9.62
N LYS A 25 38.98 -36.76 -10.89
CA LYS A 25 39.06 -35.65 -11.85
C LYS A 25 38.08 -34.51 -11.50
N ALA A 26 36.89 -34.84 -11.02
CA ALA A 26 35.93 -33.87 -10.52
C ALA A 26 36.38 -33.22 -9.19
N LEU A 27 37.04 -33.98 -8.31
CA LEU A 27 37.62 -33.45 -7.06
C LEU A 27 38.80 -32.52 -7.34
N VAL A 28 39.67 -32.87 -8.30
CA VAL A 28 40.80 -32.02 -8.71
C VAL A 28 40.29 -30.73 -9.35
N ALA A 29 39.27 -30.78 -10.21
CA ALA A 29 38.64 -29.59 -10.79
C ALA A 29 37.94 -28.71 -9.75
N ALA A 30 37.33 -29.32 -8.71
CA ALA A 30 36.74 -28.59 -7.59
C ALA A 30 37.81 -27.95 -6.67
N VAL A 31 38.97 -28.59 -6.51
CA VAL A 31 40.11 -28.07 -5.74
C VAL A 31 40.84 -26.95 -6.49
N GLU A 32 40.93 -27.02 -7.82
CA GLU A 32 41.50 -25.96 -8.67
C GLU A 32 40.61 -24.70 -8.73
N GLY A 33 39.31 -24.83 -8.44
CA GLY A 33 38.35 -23.72 -8.36
C GLY A 33 38.29 -22.97 -7.03
N VAL A 34 38.88 -23.51 -5.95
CA VAL A 34 38.89 -22.87 -4.62
C VAL A 34 40.22 -22.13 -4.43
N ALA A 35 40.35 -21.03 -5.17
CA ALA A 35 41.34 -20.00 -4.88
C ALA A 35 40.89 -19.16 -3.67
N SER A 36 40.86 -19.73 -2.46
CA SER A 36 40.80 -18.92 -1.23
C SER A 36 41.14 -19.64 0.10
N LEU A 37 41.76 -20.82 0.08
CA LEU A 37 42.32 -21.42 1.30
C LEU A 37 43.83 -21.24 1.30
N GLU A 38 44.27 -20.05 1.72
CA GLU A 38 45.68 -19.70 1.87
C GLU A 38 46.42 -20.73 2.75
N GLY A 39 47.41 -21.40 2.16
CA GLY A 39 48.55 -21.95 2.91
C GLY A 39 48.67 -23.46 3.04
N MET A 40 47.75 -24.28 2.51
CA MET A 40 47.94 -25.75 2.53
C MET A 40 48.41 -26.28 1.17
N THR A 41 49.54 -26.99 1.18
CA THR A 41 50.07 -27.67 -0.01
C THR A 41 49.19 -28.88 -0.38
N LEU A 42 49.15 -29.19 -1.68
CA LEU A 42 48.34 -30.26 -2.27
C LEU A 42 48.59 -31.65 -1.62
N GLU A 43 49.77 -31.84 -1.03
CA GLU A 43 50.16 -33.04 -0.27
C GLU A 43 49.53 -33.12 1.12
N ALA A 44 49.33 -31.98 1.80
CA ALA A 44 48.65 -31.93 3.10
C ALA A 44 47.16 -32.24 2.99
N LEU A 45 46.54 -31.88 1.85
CA LEU A 45 45.16 -32.21 1.51
C LEU A 45 44.99 -33.71 1.24
N ARG A 46 45.95 -34.35 0.55
CA ARG A 46 45.95 -35.81 0.31
C ARG A 46 46.13 -36.61 1.61
N ALA A 47 47.02 -36.18 2.50
CA ALA A 47 47.24 -36.82 3.81
C ALA A 47 46.00 -36.72 4.74
N ALA A 48 45.24 -35.63 4.66
CA ALA A 48 44.01 -35.45 5.44
C ALA A 48 42.86 -36.35 4.96
N VAL A 49 42.82 -36.70 3.68
CA VAL A 49 41.84 -37.62 3.08
C VAL A 49 42.17 -39.08 3.41
N GLU A 50 43.45 -39.46 3.43
CA GLU A 50 43.90 -40.81 3.83
C GLU A 50 43.64 -41.13 5.31
N ALA A 51 43.52 -40.13 6.17
CA ALA A 51 43.32 -40.32 7.62
C ALA A 51 41.89 -40.70 8.04
N GLY A 52 40.91 -40.78 7.12
CA GLY A 52 39.54 -41.29 7.36
C GLY A 52 38.63 -40.44 8.29
N SER A 53 39.22 -39.61 9.16
CA SER A 53 38.54 -38.80 10.18
C SER A 53 37.78 -37.59 9.59
N ARG A 54 38.24 -37.04 8.47
CA ARG A 54 37.68 -35.81 7.86
C ARG A 54 36.65 -36.03 6.77
N VAL A 55 36.40 -37.27 6.34
CA VAL A 55 35.40 -37.56 5.29
C VAL A 55 33.98 -37.25 5.76
N ALA A 56 33.68 -37.49 7.04
CA ALA A 56 32.40 -37.12 7.65
C ALA A 56 32.21 -35.60 7.71
N GLU A 57 33.24 -34.86 8.13
CA GLU A 57 33.22 -33.39 8.17
C GLU A 57 33.03 -32.76 6.79
N ILE A 58 33.69 -33.31 5.77
CA ILE A 58 33.54 -32.87 4.38
C ILE A 58 32.12 -33.17 3.85
N LYS A 59 31.54 -34.33 4.17
CA LYS A 59 30.15 -34.64 3.80
C LYS A 59 29.15 -33.65 4.41
N VAL A 60 29.31 -33.34 5.70
CA VAL A 60 28.48 -32.35 6.40
C VAL A 60 28.62 -30.97 5.76
N ALA A 61 29.84 -30.54 5.44
CA ALA A 61 30.08 -29.26 4.78
C ALA A 61 29.45 -29.21 3.36
N VAL A 62 29.54 -30.29 2.58
CA VAL A 62 28.93 -30.38 1.26
C VAL A 62 27.40 -30.38 1.33
N GLU A 63 26.81 -31.04 2.33
CA GLU A 63 25.35 -31.02 2.56
C GLU A 63 24.87 -29.64 2.99
N ALA A 64 25.60 -28.95 3.87
CA ALA A 64 25.32 -27.57 4.26
C ALA A 64 25.37 -26.62 3.06
N GLU A 65 26.37 -26.76 2.19
CA GLU A 65 26.50 -25.94 0.97
C GLU A 65 25.37 -26.23 -0.03
N ARG A 66 24.98 -27.50 -0.19
CA ARG A 66 23.82 -27.89 -1.01
C ARG A 66 22.51 -27.32 -0.45
N GLU A 67 22.35 -27.31 0.86
CA GLU A 67 21.18 -26.70 1.50
C GLU A 67 21.17 -25.18 1.31
N ALA A 68 22.30 -24.51 1.48
CA ALA A 68 22.45 -23.10 1.19
C ALA A 68 22.14 -22.77 -0.28
N HIS A 69 22.64 -23.58 -1.22
CA HIS A 69 22.34 -23.46 -2.64
C HIS A 69 20.85 -23.67 -2.94
N ARG A 70 20.21 -24.68 -2.34
CA ARG A 70 18.75 -24.91 -2.48
C ARG A 70 17.95 -23.71 -1.96
N LYS A 71 18.30 -23.17 -0.79
CA LYS A 71 17.68 -21.97 -0.23
C LYS A 71 17.86 -20.77 -1.16
N LYS A 72 19.05 -20.59 -1.74
CA LYS A 72 19.34 -19.53 -2.71
C LYS A 72 18.53 -19.68 -4.01
N MET A 73 18.43 -20.89 -4.56
CA MET A 73 17.63 -21.15 -5.77
C MET A 73 16.15 -20.92 -5.52
N ALA A 74 15.62 -21.40 -4.39
CA ALA A 74 14.23 -21.14 -4.01
C ALA A 74 13.94 -19.65 -3.82
N ALA A 75 14.90 -18.88 -3.27
CA ALA A 75 14.78 -17.43 -3.17
C ALA A 75 14.75 -16.74 -4.54
N LEU A 76 15.61 -17.16 -5.48
CA LEU A 76 15.63 -16.63 -6.85
C LEU A 76 14.37 -16.98 -7.64
N GLU A 77 13.85 -18.20 -7.49
CA GLU A 77 12.58 -18.61 -8.09
C GLU A 77 11.41 -17.77 -7.54
N ALA A 78 11.38 -17.51 -6.23
CA ALA A 78 10.39 -16.64 -5.62
C ALA A 78 10.50 -15.19 -6.15
N GLU A 79 11.72 -14.66 -6.26
CA GLU A 79 11.97 -13.33 -6.82
C GLU A 79 11.48 -13.21 -8.26
N LEU A 80 11.75 -14.21 -9.11
CA LEU A 80 11.27 -14.24 -10.49
C LEU A 80 9.74 -14.23 -10.56
N VAL A 81 9.06 -15.02 -9.73
CA VAL A 81 7.59 -15.05 -9.66
C VAL A 81 7.03 -13.68 -9.27
N GLU A 82 7.67 -12.97 -8.33
CA GLU A 82 7.26 -11.62 -7.95
C GLU A 82 7.52 -10.60 -9.08
N GLU A 83 8.64 -10.70 -9.81
CA GLU A 83 8.88 -9.87 -10.99
C GLU A 83 7.83 -10.09 -12.09
N GLU A 84 7.43 -11.34 -12.35
CA GLU A 84 6.38 -11.66 -13.31
C GLU A 84 5.02 -11.08 -12.89
N LYS A 85 4.67 -11.14 -11.60
CA LYS A 85 3.45 -10.50 -11.06
C LYS A 85 3.49 -8.99 -11.24
N ARG A 86 4.63 -8.35 -10.96
CA ARG A 86 4.82 -6.91 -11.17
C ARG A 86 4.64 -6.53 -12.63
N ALA A 87 5.26 -7.27 -13.54
CA ALA A 87 5.13 -7.04 -14.98
C ALA A 87 3.66 -7.19 -15.46
N ALA A 88 2.97 -8.22 -14.98
CA ALA A 88 1.57 -8.46 -15.32
C ALA A 88 0.64 -7.35 -14.82
N ALA A 89 0.84 -6.85 -13.59
CA ALA A 89 0.07 -5.73 -13.05
C ALA A 89 0.25 -4.45 -13.89
N LEU A 90 1.49 -4.15 -14.31
CA LEU A 90 1.78 -3.01 -15.17
C LEU A 90 1.17 -3.17 -16.58
N GLU A 91 1.22 -4.38 -17.15
CA GLU A 91 0.60 -4.67 -18.45
C GLU A 91 -0.93 -4.50 -18.40
N ALA A 92 -1.56 -4.86 -17.28
CA ALA A 92 -3.00 -4.77 -17.08
C ALA A 92 -3.53 -3.32 -17.07
N VAL A 93 -2.69 -2.32 -16.76
CA VAL A 93 -3.06 -0.89 -16.81
C VAL A 93 -3.05 -0.34 -18.24
N ALA A 94 -2.22 -0.91 -19.13
CA ALA A 94 -2.08 -0.46 -20.51
C ALA A 94 -3.39 -0.47 -21.35
N PRO A 95 -4.27 -1.48 -21.29
CA PRO A 95 -5.56 -1.44 -21.99
C PRO A 95 -6.51 -0.38 -21.40
N LEU A 96 -6.48 -0.12 -20.10
CA LEU A 96 -7.29 0.94 -19.47
C LEU A 96 -6.88 2.32 -19.98
N LEU A 97 -5.58 2.58 -20.14
CA LEU A 97 -5.08 3.80 -20.79
C LEU A 97 -5.58 3.98 -22.21
N LYS A 98 -5.74 2.88 -22.97
CA LYS A 98 -6.25 2.92 -24.35
C LYS A 98 -7.77 3.16 -24.39
N GLN A 99 -8.52 2.58 -23.45
CA GLN A 99 -9.98 2.76 -23.33
C GLN A 99 -10.35 4.18 -22.85
N LEU A 100 -9.47 4.82 -22.07
CA LEU A 100 -9.62 6.19 -21.58
C LEU A 100 -9.09 7.26 -22.56
N LYS A 101 -8.53 6.86 -23.73
CA LYS A 101 -8.25 7.83 -24.80
C LYS A 101 -9.58 8.33 -25.40
N PRO A 102 -9.75 9.63 -25.64
CA PRO A 102 -10.89 10.10 -26.41
C PRO A 102 -10.85 9.55 -27.82
N ALA A 103 -12.04 9.53 -28.46
CA ALA A 103 -12.19 9.34 -29.89
C ALA A 103 -11.20 10.24 -30.68
N PRO A 104 -10.66 9.75 -31.81
CA PRO A 104 -9.65 10.48 -32.57
C PRO A 104 -10.18 11.87 -32.98
N ALA A 105 -9.35 12.89 -32.76
CA ALA A 105 -9.58 14.22 -33.30
C ALA A 105 -9.71 14.13 -34.83
N ALA A 106 -10.73 14.80 -35.39
CA ALA A 106 -10.90 14.91 -36.83
C ALA A 106 -9.60 15.44 -37.46
N ALA A 107 -9.14 14.74 -38.49
CA ALA A 107 -7.83 14.92 -39.10
C ALA A 107 -7.58 16.37 -39.55
N GLY A 108 -6.55 16.98 -38.97
CA GLY A 108 -6.02 18.30 -39.33
C GLY A 108 -4.99 18.70 -38.27
N ASP A 109 -3.72 18.42 -38.55
CA ASP A 109 -2.50 18.81 -37.82
C ASP A 109 -2.67 19.27 -36.33
N GLY A 110 -2.38 18.36 -35.39
CA GLY A 110 -1.88 18.72 -34.06
C GLY A 110 -2.89 18.76 -32.91
N GLY A 111 -3.03 17.62 -32.22
CA GLY A 111 -3.57 17.53 -30.84
C GLY A 111 -5.08 17.70 -30.69
N PRO A 112 -5.63 17.39 -29.49
CA PRO A 112 -7.04 17.64 -29.19
C PRO A 112 -7.36 19.14 -29.29
N ALA A 113 -8.59 19.49 -29.68
CA ALA A 113 -9.04 20.89 -29.68
C ALA A 113 -8.98 21.46 -28.26
N ARG A 114 -7.92 22.23 -27.97
CA ARG A 114 -7.69 22.83 -26.64
C ARG A 114 -8.59 24.04 -26.45
N ALA A 115 -9.44 24.00 -25.43
CA ALA A 115 -10.17 25.17 -24.94
C ALA A 115 -9.22 26.22 -24.33
N PHE A 116 -8.10 25.77 -23.73
CA PHE A 116 -7.11 26.61 -23.06
C PHE A 116 -5.70 26.32 -23.57
N SER A 117 -5.06 27.35 -24.14
CA SER A 117 -3.64 27.27 -24.52
C SER A 117 -2.71 27.31 -23.29
N GLN A 118 -1.44 26.94 -23.49
CA GLN A 118 -0.43 26.95 -22.41
C GLN A 118 -0.26 28.32 -21.73
N ALA A 119 -0.43 29.40 -22.49
CA ALA A 119 -0.39 30.77 -21.96
C ALA A 119 -1.58 31.05 -21.02
N HIS A 120 -2.77 30.53 -21.34
CA HIS A 120 -3.94 30.60 -20.45
C HIS A 120 -3.67 29.84 -19.16
N LEU A 121 -3.21 28.59 -19.24
CA LEU A 121 -2.91 27.74 -18.08
C LEU A 121 -1.87 28.39 -17.16
N SER A 122 -0.78 28.91 -17.74
CA SER A 122 0.27 29.60 -16.98
C SER A 122 -0.25 30.87 -16.28
N LYS A 123 -1.17 31.60 -16.92
CA LYS A 123 -1.81 32.77 -16.31
C LYS A 123 -2.75 32.37 -15.18
N MET A 124 -3.56 31.32 -15.36
CA MET A 124 -4.47 30.79 -14.33
C MET A 124 -3.69 30.35 -13.10
N TYR A 125 -2.63 29.56 -13.27
CA TYR A 125 -1.80 29.09 -12.16
C TYR A 125 -1.22 30.25 -11.33
N ARG A 126 -0.73 31.31 -11.98
CA ARG A 126 -0.25 32.52 -11.27
C ARG A 126 -1.35 33.26 -10.52
N MET A 127 -2.57 33.31 -11.07
CA MET A 127 -3.70 33.98 -10.41
C MET A 127 -4.20 33.20 -9.19
N LEU A 128 -4.09 31.87 -9.20
CA LEU A 128 -4.45 31.01 -8.07
C LEU A 128 -3.43 31.03 -6.92
N GLY A 129 -2.21 31.49 -7.17
CA GLY A 129 -1.18 31.58 -6.14
C GLY A 129 -0.63 30.22 -5.69
N PRO A 130 0.35 30.23 -4.77
CA PRO A 130 0.98 29.01 -4.26
C PRO A 130 0.03 28.18 -3.37
N ALA A 131 0.30 26.88 -3.28
CA ALA A 131 -0.46 25.96 -2.42
C ALA A 131 -0.35 26.34 -0.94
N GLY A 132 -1.45 26.23 -0.20
CA GLY A 132 -1.50 26.52 1.25
C GLY A 132 -1.32 27.97 1.67
N ASP A 133 -1.22 28.93 0.74
CA ASP A 133 -1.10 30.35 1.07
C ASP A 133 -2.48 30.96 1.36
N ALA A 134 -2.86 30.93 2.63
CA ALA A 134 -4.14 31.47 3.11
C ALA A 134 -4.28 32.99 2.94
N ASP A 135 -3.16 33.71 2.78
CA ASP A 135 -3.14 35.16 2.61
C ASP A 135 -3.23 35.58 1.13
N HIS A 136 -3.11 34.62 0.20
CA HIS A 136 -3.21 34.90 -1.22
C HIS A 136 -4.63 35.28 -1.64
N VAL A 137 -4.80 36.53 -2.05
CA VAL A 137 -6.08 37.04 -2.55
C VAL A 137 -6.23 36.70 -4.03
N VAL A 138 -7.18 35.81 -4.34
CA VAL A 138 -7.51 35.45 -5.72
C VAL A 138 -8.07 36.66 -6.48
N PRO A 139 -7.51 37.04 -7.64
CA PRO A 139 -8.01 38.17 -8.40
C PRO A 139 -9.47 37.97 -8.86
N VAL A 140 -10.27 39.05 -8.84
CA VAL A 140 -11.69 39.04 -9.27
C VAL A 140 -11.89 38.40 -10.65
N LYS A 141 -10.99 38.65 -11.60
CA LYS A 141 -11.04 38.04 -12.94
C LYS A 141 -10.96 36.52 -12.93
N MET A 142 -10.22 35.94 -11.97
CA MET A 142 -10.15 34.49 -11.81
C MET A 142 -11.43 33.96 -11.17
N LEU A 143 -12.01 34.68 -10.20
CA LEU A 143 -13.31 34.33 -9.63
C LEU A 143 -14.42 34.35 -10.69
N GLU A 144 -14.49 35.41 -11.50
CA GLU A 144 -15.43 35.53 -12.63
C GLU A 144 -15.23 34.39 -13.62
N PHE A 145 -13.98 34.05 -13.93
CA PHE A 145 -13.67 32.94 -14.82
C PHE A 145 -14.15 31.59 -14.28
N VAL A 146 -13.91 31.33 -12.99
CA VAL A 146 -14.26 30.07 -12.33
C VAL A 146 -15.76 29.92 -12.16
N THR A 147 -16.46 30.99 -11.82
CA THR A 147 -17.92 30.96 -11.55
C THR A 147 -18.78 31.15 -12.80
N ALA A 148 -18.18 31.58 -13.92
CA ALA A 148 -18.87 31.82 -15.19
C ALA A 148 -19.75 30.64 -15.64
N ASP A 149 -20.99 30.98 -16.03
CA ASP A 149 -22.02 30.06 -16.52
C ASP A 149 -22.24 28.85 -15.61
N GLY A 150 -22.15 29.08 -14.29
CA GLY A 150 -22.13 28.02 -13.31
C GLY A 150 -20.95 27.09 -13.59
N TYR A 151 -19.72 27.58 -13.44
CA TYR A 151 -18.46 26.84 -13.55
C TYR A 151 -18.23 26.06 -14.85
N ALA A 152 -18.81 26.52 -15.97
CA ALA A 152 -18.64 25.86 -17.27
C ALA A 152 -17.17 25.78 -17.71
N ASN A 153 -16.35 26.77 -17.34
CA ASN A 153 -14.93 26.79 -17.67
C ASN A 153 -14.12 25.72 -16.91
N VAL A 154 -14.53 25.39 -15.68
CA VAL A 154 -13.94 24.27 -14.91
C VAL A 154 -14.21 22.95 -15.61
N GLY A 155 -15.46 22.74 -16.08
CA GLY A 155 -15.83 21.55 -16.86
C GLY A 155 -15.09 21.44 -18.21
N LYS A 156 -14.87 22.56 -18.91
CA LYS A 156 -14.04 22.60 -20.13
C LYS A 156 -12.60 22.21 -19.86
N LEU A 157 -12.02 22.71 -18.75
CA LEU A 157 -10.64 22.37 -18.37
C LEU A 157 -10.52 20.89 -18.01
N ALA A 158 -11.47 20.35 -17.26
CA ALA A 158 -11.56 18.93 -16.93
C ALA A 158 -11.68 18.04 -18.18
N THR A 159 -12.53 18.44 -19.13
CA THR A 159 -12.71 17.72 -20.40
C THR A 159 -11.43 17.76 -21.25
N GLN A 160 -10.74 18.91 -21.28
CA GLN A 160 -9.45 19.03 -21.95
C GLN A 160 -8.39 18.12 -21.30
N TYR A 161 -8.32 18.08 -19.97
CA TYR A 161 -7.40 17.21 -19.24
C TYR A 161 -7.61 15.73 -19.56
N VAL A 162 -8.87 15.28 -19.56
CA VAL A 162 -9.21 13.90 -19.95
C VAL A 162 -8.72 13.59 -21.36
N ALA A 163 -8.82 14.57 -22.28
CA ALA A 163 -8.45 14.40 -23.67
C ALA A 163 -6.97 14.58 -24.00
N GLU A 164 -6.21 15.23 -23.10
CA GLU A 164 -4.83 15.59 -23.36
C GLU A 164 -3.90 14.36 -23.28
N THR A 165 -2.89 14.39 -24.15
CA THR A 165 -1.86 13.34 -24.26
C THR A 165 -0.47 13.90 -24.03
N ALA A 166 -0.27 15.20 -24.26
CA ALA A 166 0.99 15.88 -24.00
C ALA A 166 1.22 16.04 -22.49
N VAL A 167 2.24 15.35 -21.97
CA VAL A 167 2.64 15.41 -20.55
C VAL A 167 2.70 16.84 -20.01
N PRO A 168 3.37 17.82 -20.66
CA PRO A 168 3.49 19.17 -20.08
C PRO A 168 2.15 19.87 -19.87
N PHE A 169 1.18 19.65 -20.76
CA PHE A 169 -0.17 20.20 -20.62
C PHE A 169 -0.92 19.51 -19.50
N ARG A 170 -0.89 18.17 -19.44
CA ARG A 170 -1.54 17.41 -18.36
C ARG A 170 -1.01 17.79 -16.99
N THR A 171 0.31 17.91 -16.83
CA THR A 171 0.92 18.33 -15.57
C THR A 171 0.43 19.72 -15.16
N ALA A 172 0.34 20.66 -16.10
CA ALA A 172 -0.16 22.01 -15.82
C ALA A 172 -1.66 22.01 -15.47
N GLU A 173 -2.46 21.26 -16.21
CA GLU A 173 -3.90 21.13 -15.99
C GLU A 173 -4.21 20.47 -14.65
N ALA A 174 -3.56 19.35 -14.31
CA ALA A 174 -3.73 18.68 -13.02
C ALA A 174 -3.37 19.61 -11.85
N LYS A 175 -2.27 20.38 -11.95
CA LYS A 175 -1.90 21.39 -10.95
C LYS A 175 -2.96 22.48 -10.79
N ILE A 176 -3.51 22.98 -11.90
CA ILE A 176 -4.55 24.02 -11.87
C ILE A 176 -5.84 23.46 -11.29
N LEU A 177 -6.26 22.25 -11.69
CA LEU A 177 -7.44 21.58 -11.17
C LEU A 177 -7.31 21.33 -9.66
N ALA A 178 -6.15 20.85 -9.19
CA ALA A 178 -5.88 20.67 -7.77
C ALA A 178 -6.01 22.01 -7.02
N ARG A 179 -5.38 23.08 -7.54
CA ARG A 179 -5.50 24.42 -6.96
C ARG A 179 -6.92 24.97 -7.00
N LEU A 180 -7.71 24.64 -8.02
CA LEU A 180 -9.13 25.02 -8.08
C LEU A 180 -9.93 24.34 -6.97
N VAL A 181 -9.74 23.05 -6.71
CA VAL A 181 -10.40 22.33 -5.61
C VAL A 181 -10.01 22.92 -4.26
N GLU A 182 -8.71 23.18 -4.06
CA GLU A 182 -8.20 23.74 -2.81
C GLU A 182 -8.72 25.16 -2.55
N THR A 183 -8.86 25.98 -3.59
CA THR A 183 -9.31 27.38 -3.47
C THR A 183 -10.83 27.54 -3.50
N PHE A 184 -11.51 26.65 -4.24
CA PHE A 184 -12.95 26.65 -4.48
C PHE A 184 -13.49 25.23 -4.28
N PRO A 185 -13.73 24.79 -3.03
CA PRO A 185 -14.18 23.43 -2.71
C PRO A 185 -15.42 23.00 -3.49
N GLU A 186 -16.31 23.93 -3.85
CA GLU A 186 -17.53 23.68 -4.63
C GLU A 186 -17.25 23.17 -6.06
N THR A 187 -16.00 23.27 -6.53
CA THR A 187 -15.59 22.71 -7.82
C THR A 187 -15.41 21.20 -7.77
N ALA A 188 -15.22 20.59 -6.60
CA ALA A 188 -14.95 19.16 -6.46
C ALA A 188 -16.09 18.29 -6.99
N GLU A 189 -17.34 18.59 -6.62
CA GLU A 189 -18.52 17.85 -7.10
C GLU A 189 -18.59 17.79 -8.63
N ARG A 190 -18.26 18.91 -9.28
CA ARG A 190 -18.29 19.04 -10.74
C ARG A 190 -17.16 18.27 -11.41
N LEU A 191 -15.98 18.27 -10.79
CA LEU A 191 -14.81 17.56 -11.28
C LEU A 191 -14.96 16.05 -11.11
N VAL A 192 -15.52 15.60 -9.99
CA VAL A 192 -15.88 14.19 -9.77
C VAL A 192 -16.94 13.73 -10.78
N ALA A 193 -17.93 14.57 -11.07
CA ALA A 193 -18.94 14.30 -12.10
C ALA A 193 -18.38 14.30 -13.54
N CYS A 194 -17.17 14.84 -13.76
CA CYS A 194 -16.54 14.83 -15.07
C CYS A 194 -16.11 13.41 -15.43
N LYS A 195 -16.85 12.79 -16.35
CA LYS A 195 -16.63 11.40 -16.77
C LYS A 195 -15.19 11.18 -17.18
N GLY A 196 -14.54 10.24 -16.48
CA GLY A 196 -13.18 9.80 -16.78
C GLY A 196 -12.08 10.64 -16.16
N LEU A 197 -12.34 11.77 -15.49
CA LEU A 197 -11.28 12.59 -14.89
C LEU A 197 -10.49 11.82 -13.82
N VAL A 198 -11.18 11.27 -12.81
CA VAL A 198 -10.54 10.53 -11.71
C VAL A 198 -9.88 9.26 -12.25
N ALA A 199 -10.58 8.50 -13.09
CA ALA A 199 -10.02 7.29 -13.71
C ALA A 199 -8.78 7.60 -14.56
N ARG A 200 -8.80 8.70 -15.34
CA ARG A 200 -7.65 9.12 -16.14
C ARG A 200 -6.45 9.48 -15.28
N ALA A 201 -6.66 10.25 -14.22
CA ALA A 201 -5.60 10.64 -13.28
C ALA A 201 -5.02 9.40 -12.59
N MET A 202 -5.85 8.54 -12.02
CA MET A 202 -5.42 7.31 -11.35
C MET A 202 -4.63 6.40 -12.29
N VAL A 203 -5.13 6.15 -13.50
CA VAL A 203 -4.44 5.27 -14.46
C VAL A 203 -3.13 5.92 -14.97
N SER A 204 -3.07 7.25 -15.08
CA SER A 204 -1.88 7.94 -15.58
C SER A 204 -0.78 8.07 -14.53
N LEU A 205 -1.14 8.31 -13.26
CA LEU A 205 -0.17 8.44 -12.18
C LEU A 205 0.45 7.08 -11.80
N THR A 206 -0.29 5.98 -11.95
CA THR A 206 0.20 4.62 -11.67
C THR A 206 0.90 3.99 -12.88
N ALA A 207 1.08 4.72 -13.97
CA ALA A 207 1.78 4.20 -15.15
C ALA A 207 3.29 4.12 -14.88
N PRO A 208 3.98 3.02 -15.25
CA PRO A 208 5.39 2.82 -14.89
C PRO A 208 6.36 3.83 -15.53
N ALA A 209 5.95 4.52 -16.61
CA ALA A 209 6.73 5.57 -17.26
C ALA A 209 6.19 6.98 -16.94
N ALA A 210 5.35 7.13 -15.92
CA ALA A 210 4.80 8.42 -15.53
C ALA A 210 5.92 9.35 -15.01
N PRO A 211 6.08 10.56 -15.56
CA PRO A 211 7.03 11.51 -15.01
C PRO A 211 6.60 11.91 -13.59
N ALA A 212 7.51 11.88 -12.62
CA ALA A 212 7.22 12.15 -11.20
C ALA A 212 6.44 13.45 -10.97
N SER A 213 6.79 14.53 -11.69
CA SER A 213 6.07 15.81 -11.58
C SER A 213 4.61 15.76 -12.04
N MET A 214 4.28 14.87 -12.98
CA MET A 214 2.91 14.61 -13.44
C MET A 214 2.18 13.74 -12.44
N ALA A 215 2.80 12.62 -12.02
CA ALA A 215 2.23 11.71 -11.03
C ALA A 215 1.92 12.44 -9.72
N PHE A 216 2.81 13.32 -9.26
CA PHE A 216 2.58 14.15 -8.08
C PHE A 216 1.39 15.09 -8.25
N ALA A 217 1.26 15.75 -9.40
CA ALA A 217 0.14 16.66 -9.67
C ALA A 217 -1.20 15.91 -9.74
N GLU A 218 -1.21 14.71 -10.33
CA GLU A 218 -2.39 13.87 -10.45
C GLU A 218 -2.77 13.23 -9.10
N ALA A 219 -1.80 12.74 -8.33
CA ALA A 219 -2.02 12.24 -6.97
C ALA A 219 -2.56 13.36 -6.06
N SER A 220 -2.04 14.58 -6.16
CA SER A 220 -2.54 15.74 -5.43
C SER A 220 -3.98 16.09 -5.82
N LEU A 221 -4.28 16.10 -7.12
CA LEU A 221 -5.63 16.36 -7.61
C LEU A 221 -6.63 15.31 -7.09
N VAL A 222 -6.33 14.03 -7.26
CA VAL A 222 -7.22 12.96 -6.81
C VAL A 222 -7.36 13.00 -5.28
N GLY A 223 -6.25 13.14 -4.55
CA GLY A 223 -6.27 13.24 -3.10
C GLY A 223 -7.19 14.36 -2.61
N LEU A 224 -7.09 15.56 -3.21
CA LEU A 224 -7.99 16.67 -2.89
C LEU A 224 -9.46 16.36 -3.20
N LEU A 225 -9.75 15.75 -4.35
CA LEU A 225 -11.12 15.38 -4.72
C LEU A 225 -11.73 14.36 -3.74
N LEU A 226 -10.94 13.39 -3.28
CA LEU A 226 -11.40 12.40 -2.30
C LEU A 226 -11.54 13.00 -0.89
N HIS A 227 -10.66 13.95 -0.54
CA HIS A 227 -10.72 14.63 0.75
C HIS A 227 -11.96 15.52 0.91
N GLN A 228 -12.57 16.01 -0.18
CA GLN A 228 -13.83 16.76 -0.10
C GLN A 228 -15.05 15.89 0.23
N GLU A 229 -14.86 14.62 0.58
CA GLU A 229 -15.92 13.65 0.96
C GLU A 229 -17.07 13.56 -0.07
N THR A 230 -16.76 13.92 -1.33
CA THR A 230 -17.72 13.89 -2.41
C THR A 230 -17.98 12.44 -2.80
N GLN A 231 -19.25 12.01 -2.77
CA GLN A 231 -19.60 10.67 -3.22
C GLN A 231 -19.22 10.47 -4.69
N LEU A 232 -18.33 9.52 -4.92
CA LEU A 232 -17.93 9.14 -6.27
C LEU A 232 -19.07 8.35 -6.94
N PRO A 233 -19.35 8.61 -8.23
CA PRO A 233 -20.23 7.74 -9.01
C PRO A 233 -19.70 6.30 -9.03
N VAL A 234 -20.61 5.32 -8.98
CA VAL A 234 -20.25 3.89 -8.92
C VAL A 234 -19.37 3.49 -10.10
N GLU A 235 -19.61 4.04 -11.29
CA GLU A 235 -18.81 3.77 -12.48
C GLU A 235 -17.38 4.32 -12.36
N VAL A 236 -17.22 5.43 -11.64
CA VAL A 236 -15.90 6.03 -11.36
C VAL A 236 -15.14 5.12 -10.40
N VAL A 237 -15.75 4.66 -9.32
CA VAL A 237 -15.14 3.70 -8.37
C VAL A 237 -14.72 2.43 -9.10
N ALA A 238 -15.62 1.82 -9.89
CA ALA A 238 -15.35 0.57 -10.60
C ALA A 238 -14.16 0.68 -11.59
N THR A 239 -13.96 1.84 -12.20
CA THR A 239 -12.88 2.06 -13.17
C THR A 239 -11.59 2.52 -12.48
N ALA A 240 -11.68 3.55 -11.65
CA ALA A 240 -10.54 4.23 -11.05
C ALA A 240 -9.91 3.42 -9.90
N PHE A 241 -10.69 2.61 -9.19
CA PHE A 241 -10.24 1.77 -8.08
C PHE A 241 -10.41 0.28 -8.40
N SER A 242 -10.33 -0.07 -9.69
CA SER A 242 -10.25 -1.47 -10.12
C SER A 242 -9.02 -2.14 -9.51
N PRO A 243 -9.04 -3.47 -9.27
CA PRO A 243 -7.91 -4.20 -8.69
C PRO A 243 -6.58 -3.92 -9.40
N GLN A 244 -6.60 -3.81 -10.73
CA GLN A 244 -5.41 -3.52 -11.54
C GLN A 244 -4.81 -2.14 -11.24
N VAL A 245 -5.65 -1.13 -11.02
CA VAL A 245 -5.19 0.23 -10.71
C VAL A 245 -4.68 0.32 -9.27
N LEU A 246 -5.31 -0.40 -8.33
CA LEU A 246 -4.83 -0.48 -6.95
C LEU A 246 -3.48 -1.21 -6.85
N ASP A 247 -3.33 -2.33 -7.57
CA ASP A 247 -2.06 -3.05 -7.62
C ASP A 247 -0.97 -2.15 -8.22
N ALA A 248 -1.27 -1.40 -9.28
CA ALA A 248 -0.34 -0.44 -9.88
C ALA A 248 -0.03 0.77 -8.97
N LEU A 249 -0.99 1.21 -8.14
CA LEU A 249 -0.75 2.25 -7.13
C LEU A 249 0.25 1.78 -6.08
N LEU A 250 0.11 0.53 -5.59
CA LEU A 250 1.06 -0.04 -4.64
C LEU A 250 2.45 -0.23 -5.26
N LEU A 251 2.53 -0.62 -6.54
CA LEU A 251 3.81 -0.66 -7.26
C LEU A 251 4.45 0.72 -7.41
N ALA A 252 3.64 1.76 -7.65
CA ALA A 252 4.14 3.14 -7.70
C ALA A 252 4.68 3.58 -6.33
N VAL A 253 4.04 3.20 -5.21
CA VAL A 253 4.57 3.45 -3.87
C VAL A 253 5.96 2.83 -3.72
N VAL A 254 6.11 1.54 -4.02
CA VAL A 254 7.39 0.81 -3.92
C VAL A 254 8.46 1.44 -4.81
N ALA A 255 8.11 1.80 -6.04
CA ALA A 255 9.05 2.41 -7.00
C ALA A 255 9.62 3.76 -6.54
N HIS A 256 8.89 4.46 -5.66
CA HIS A 256 9.25 5.78 -5.15
C HIS A 256 9.73 5.77 -3.69
N GLU A 257 9.93 4.59 -3.07
CA GLU A 257 10.47 4.50 -1.69
C GLU A 257 11.88 5.07 -1.55
N THR A 258 12.69 5.00 -2.61
CA THR A 258 14.07 5.49 -2.61
C THR A 258 14.22 6.92 -3.14
N ASP A 259 13.11 7.59 -3.46
CA ASP A 259 13.16 8.94 -4.04
C ASP A 259 13.63 9.97 -3.00
N PRO A 260 14.64 10.80 -3.33
CA PRO A 260 15.30 11.68 -2.36
C PRO A 260 14.42 12.83 -1.86
N ASP A 261 13.40 13.21 -2.62
CA ASP A 261 12.51 14.31 -2.26
C ASP A 261 11.32 13.85 -1.39
N GLU A 262 11.02 12.53 -1.35
CA GLU A 262 9.90 11.86 -0.64
C GLU A 262 8.47 12.46 -0.87
N THR A 263 8.34 13.58 -1.58
CA THR A 263 7.07 14.30 -1.78
C THR A 263 6.05 13.51 -2.58
N LEU A 264 6.51 12.76 -3.59
CA LEU A 264 5.64 11.90 -4.38
C LEU A 264 5.24 10.65 -3.58
N LEU A 265 6.18 10.00 -2.89
CA LEU A 265 5.90 8.87 -2.03
C LEU A 265 4.81 9.21 -1.01
N ASP A 266 4.96 10.34 -0.33
CA ASP A 266 3.98 10.83 0.63
C ASP A 266 2.60 11.10 -0.01
N ALA A 267 2.56 11.72 -1.20
CA ALA A 267 1.31 11.91 -1.92
C ALA A 267 0.63 10.58 -2.30
N LEU A 268 1.40 9.57 -2.70
CA LEU A 268 0.89 8.24 -3.03
C LEU A 268 0.38 7.50 -1.78
N LEU A 269 1.12 7.55 -0.68
CA LEU A 269 0.72 6.94 0.60
C LEU A 269 -0.59 7.56 1.12
N ARG A 270 -0.75 8.88 1.03
CA ARG A 270 -2.02 9.55 1.36
C ARG A 270 -3.15 9.11 0.45
N LEU A 271 -2.86 8.99 -0.85
CA LEU A 271 -3.85 8.56 -1.83
C LEU A 271 -4.35 7.15 -1.50
N VAL A 272 -3.48 6.22 -1.09
CA VAL A 272 -3.89 4.87 -0.63
C VAL A 272 -4.93 4.95 0.50
N LEU A 273 -4.72 5.83 1.50
CA LEU A 273 -5.65 6.01 2.61
C LEU A 273 -6.99 6.62 2.17
N LEU A 274 -6.93 7.65 1.32
CA LEU A 274 -8.13 8.33 0.82
C LEU A 274 -8.96 7.42 -0.10
N VAL A 275 -8.29 6.60 -0.92
CA VAL A 275 -8.94 5.59 -1.75
C VAL A 275 -9.63 4.53 -0.90
N ASN A 276 -9.03 4.12 0.22
CA ASN A 276 -9.65 3.16 1.14
C ASN A 276 -10.98 3.67 1.71
N VAL A 277 -11.05 4.96 2.04
CA VAL A 277 -12.31 5.61 2.47
C VAL A 277 -13.30 5.70 1.30
N ALA A 278 -12.86 6.20 0.14
CA ALA A 278 -13.73 6.42 -1.01
C ALA A 278 -14.30 5.14 -1.63
N ALA A 279 -13.59 4.00 -1.47
CA ALA A 279 -14.00 2.70 -1.98
C ALA A 279 -14.93 1.92 -1.03
N ALA A 280 -15.22 2.43 0.17
CA ALA A 280 -15.96 1.70 1.21
C ALA A 280 -17.43 1.38 0.87
N GLY A 281 -17.98 1.95 -0.21
CA GLY A 281 -19.40 1.85 -0.58
C GLY A 281 -19.93 0.46 -0.99
N ASP A 282 -19.08 -0.56 -1.16
CA ASP A 282 -19.48 -1.94 -1.53
C ASP A 282 -19.05 -3.01 -0.49
N GLU A 283 -18.64 -2.57 0.69
CA GLU A 283 -18.21 -3.43 1.79
C GLU A 283 -19.42 -4.00 2.55
N GLY A 284 -20.04 -5.03 1.97
CA GLY A 284 -20.99 -5.88 2.70
C GLY A 284 -20.33 -6.53 3.94
N PRO A 285 -21.12 -7.01 4.92
CA PRO A 285 -20.58 -7.63 6.13
C PRO A 285 -19.64 -8.80 5.80
N GLY A 286 -18.44 -8.77 6.38
CA GLY A 286 -17.41 -9.80 6.20
C GLY A 286 -16.54 -9.68 4.94
N LYS A 287 -16.70 -8.61 4.14
CA LYS A 287 -15.79 -8.33 3.01
C LYS A 287 -14.65 -7.41 3.44
N LEU A 288 -13.43 -7.74 3.01
CA LEU A 288 -12.27 -6.84 3.15
C LEU A 288 -12.39 -5.68 2.16
N SER A 289 -11.84 -4.52 2.52
CA SER A 289 -11.78 -3.37 1.61
C SER A 289 -10.97 -3.70 0.35
N LEU A 290 -11.29 -3.03 -0.77
CA LEU A 290 -10.56 -3.23 -2.03
C LEU A 290 -9.06 -2.95 -1.87
N VAL A 291 -8.70 -1.99 -1.02
CA VAL A 291 -7.30 -1.64 -0.75
C VAL A 291 -6.64 -2.72 0.10
N VAL A 292 -7.27 -3.24 1.15
CA VAL A 292 -6.72 -4.35 1.93
C VAL A 292 -6.57 -5.62 1.10
N GLN A 293 -7.53 -5.90 0.21
CA GLN A 293 -7.39 -7.00 -0.75
C GLN A 293 -6.18 -6.78 -1.68
N ALA A 294 -5.90 -5.55 -2.11
CA ALA A 294 -4.71 -5.24 -2.91
C ALA A 294 -3.41 -5.41 -2.11
N LEU A 295 -3.39 -4.96 -0.84
CA LEU A 295 -2.25 -5.13 0.06
C LEU A 295 -1.91 -6.62 0.27
N LEU A 296 -2.94 -7.47 0.44
CA LEU A 296 -2.75 -8.92 0.58
C LEU A 296 -2.22 -9.62 -0.69
N ARG A 297 -2.40 -9.02 -1.87
CA ARG A 297 -1.87 -9.54 -3.14
C ARG A 297 -0.48 -9.01 -3.46
N ALA A 298 -0.11 -7.85 -2.91
CA ALA A 298 1.11 -7.15 -3.25
C ALA A 298 2.36 -7.88 -2.72
N SER A 299 3.44 -7.79 -3.50
CA SER A 299 4.73 -8.39 -3.15
C SER A 299 5.42 -7.67 -1.99
N ASP A 300 5.17 -6.35 -1.91
CA ASP A 300 5.77 -5.46 -0.93
C ASP A 300 4.75 -4.38 -0.57
N VAL A 301 4.56 -4.19 0.73
CA VAL A 301 3.61 -3.24 1.32
C VAL A 301 4.25 -2.42 2.42
N LYS A 302 5.57 -2.57 2.63
CA LYS A 302 6.28 -2.07 3.81
C LYS A 302 6.04 -0.58 4.04
N ALA A 303 6.21 0.25 3.01
CA ALA A 303 5.97 1.68 3.15
C ALA A 303 4.54 2.01 3.60
N VAL A 304 3.53 1.30 3.10
CA VAL A 304 2.13 1.53 3.50
C VAL A 304 1.90 1.11 4.95
N VAL A 305 2.32 -0.10 5.31
CA VAL A 305 2.04 -0.67 6.64
C VAL A 305 2.82 0.03 7.75
N GLU A 306 4.00 0.59 7.48
CA GLU A 306 4.72 1.44 8.44
C GLU A 306 4.17 2.87 8.51
N TYR A 307 3.62 3.39 7.41
CA TYR A 307 3.08 4.75 7.35
C TYR A 307 1.81 4.90 8.19
N VAL A 308 0.95 3.89 8.24
CA VAL A 308 -0.32 3.92 8.98
C VAL A 308 -0.11 4.11 10.50
N PRO A 309 0.64 3.27 11.23
CA PRO A 309 0.96 3.46 12.64
C PRO A 309 1.71 4.77 12.90
N ARG A 310 2.61 5.16 11.99
CA ARG A 310 3.38 6.41 12.10
C ARG A 310 2.47 7.63 12.11
N LEU A 311 1.51 7.71 11.18
CA LEU A 311 0.52 8.78 11.16
C LEU A 311 -0.39 8.74 12.38
N PHE A 312 -0.83 7.54 12.77
CA PHE A 312 -1.70 7.35 13.92
C PHE A 312 -1.04 7.85 15.23
N ASN A 313 0.25 7.61 15.40
CA ASN A 313 1.01 8.06 16.56
C ASN A 313 1.45 9.54 16.49
N GLY A 314 1.88 10.00 15.31
CA GLY A 314 2.50 11.32 15.12
C GLY A 314 1.52 12.49 15.05
N GLY A 315 0.24 12.24 14.77
CA GLY A 315 -0.76 13.29 14.57
C GLY A 315 -0.57 14.10 13.28
N PRO A 316 -1.48 15.02 12.96
CA PRO A 316 -1.44 15.79 11.72
C PRO A 316 -0.27 16.78 11.73
N THR A 317 0.73 16.59 10.87
CA THR A 317 1.76 17.61 10.58
C THR A 317 1.72 18.00 9.10
N GLY A 318 1.80 19.29 8.80
CA GLY A 318 1.78 19.79 7.42
C GLY A 318 0.61 19.24 6.59
N TYR A 319 0.91 18.72 5.40
CA TYR A 319 -0.08 18.15 4.49
C TYR A 319 -0.65 16.79 4.96
N HIS A 320 -0.14 16.18 6.04
CA HIS A 320 -0.71 14.95 6.61
C HIS A 320 -2.04 15.20 7.35
N SER A 321 -2.42 16.47 7.56
CA SER A 321 -3.70 16.84 8.16
C SER A 321 -4.91 16.25 7.45
N MET A 322 -4.83 16.08 6.13
CA MET A 322 -5.92 15.51 5.32
C MET A 322 -6.21 14.04 5.64
N VAL A 323 -5.22 13.30 6.17
CA VAL A 323 -5.32 11.84 6.37
C VAL A 323 -5.18 11.40 7.82
N ALA A 324 -4.65 12.24 8.72
CA ALA A 324 -4.34 11.88 10.11
C ALA A 324 -5.57 11.66 11.01
N GLY A 325 -6.80 11.75 10.48
CA GLY A 325 -8.05 11.50 11.18
C GLY A 325 -8.72 10.19 10.74
N GLU A 326 -9.93 10.33 10.18
CA GLU A 326 -10.76 9.21 9.74
C GLU A 326 -10.08 8.25 8.75
N PRO A 327 -9.31 8.69 7.73
CA PRO A 327 -8.70 7.75 6.78
C PRO A 327 -7.73 6.75 7.42
N VAL A 328 -6.92 7.19 8.38
CA VAL A 328 -6.02 6.31 9.15
C VAL A 328 -6.83 5.35 10.04
N LEU A 329 -7.88 5.85 10.71
CA LEU A 329 -8.75 5.02 11.55
C LEU A 329 -9.47 3.93 10.73
N LYS A 330 -10.02 4.29 9.57
CA LYS A 330 -10.67 3.33 8.65
C LYS A 330 -9.67 2.29 8.14
N MET A 331 -8.47 2.71 7.75
CA MET A 331 -7.42 1.78 7.32
C MET A 331 -7.04 0.79 8.43
N LEU A 332 -6.86 1.26 9.66
CA LEU A 332 -6.59 0.36 10.81
C LEU A 332 -7.73 -0.62 11.05
N LEU A 333 -8.98 -0.15 10.99
CA LEU A 333 -10.16 -1.01 11.13
C LEU A 333 -10.19 -2.12 10.06
N ASP A 334 -9.88 -1.77 8.81
CA ASP A 334 -9.89 -2.73 7.70
C ASP A 334 -8.71 -3.71 7.77
N ILE A 335 -7.53 -3.26 8.20
CA ILE A 335 -6.38 -4.14 8.43
C ILE A 335 -6.69 -5.12 9.56
N PHE A 336 -7.33 -4.67 10.65
CA PHE A 336 -7.69 -5.53 11.77
C PHE A 336 -8.95 -6.40 11.54
N ALA A 337 -9.60 -6.28 10.38
CA ALA A 337 -10.86 -6.97 10.10
C ALA A 337 -10.74 -8.50 9.92
N SER A 338 -9.53 -9.02 9.70
CA SER A 338 -9.28 -10.46 9.57
C SER A 338 -7.87 -10.85 10.02
N PRO A 339 -7.62 -12.12 10.39
CA PRO A 339 -6.26 -12.57 10.75
C PRO A 339 -5.26 -12.41 9.60
N ALA A 340 -5.72 -12.63 8.35
CA ALA A 340 -4.89 -12.49 7.17
C ALA A 340 -4.44 -11.03 6.96
N SER A 341 -5.36 -10.07 7.04
CA SER A 341 -5.03 -8.66 6.91
C SER A 341 -4.25 -8.11 8.11
N LEU A 342 -4.51 -8.62 9.32
CA LEU A 342 -3.76 -8.24 10.52
C LEU A 342 -2.27 -8.61 10.39
N SER A 343 -1.97 -9.73 9.72
CA SER A 343 -0.59 -10.19 9.48
C SER A 343 0.24 -9.27 8.58
N LEU A 344 -0.37 -8.25 7.96
CA LEU A 344 0.33 -7.21 7.21
C LEU A 344 1.17 -6.31 8.12
N LEU A 345 0.80 -6.17 9.40
CA LEU A 345 1.53 -5.36 10.37
C LEU A 345 2.54 -6.21 11.14
N TYR A 346 3.73 -5.65 11.37
CA TYR A 346 4.67 -6.26 12.29
C TYR A 346 4.15 -6.16 13.74
N PRO A 347 4.47 -7.13 14.62
CA PRO A 347 4.02 -7.11 16.01
C PRO A 347 4.36 -5.81 16.76
N ASN A 348 5.53 -5.23 16.48
CA ASN A 348 5.94 -3.96 17.08
C ASN A 348 5.06 -2.78 16.66
N ASP A 349 4.62 -2.76 15.39
CA ASP A 349 3.73 -1.72 14.88
C ASP A 349 2.33 -1.84 15.49
N VAL A 350 1.85 -3.08 15.66
CA VAL A 350 0.61 -3.36 16.39
C VAL A 350 0.70 -2.82 17.83
N HIS A 351 1.81 -3.08 18.53
CA HIS A 351 2.02 -2.54 19.88
C HIS A 351 1.99 -1.00 19.91
N VAL A 352 2.55 -0.32 18.90
CA VAL A 352 2.47 1.15 18.80
C VAL A 352 1.02 1.61 18.65
N VAL A 353 0.23 0.98 17.78
CA VAL A 353 -1.19 1.30 17.59
C VAL A 353 -1.97 1.09 18.90
N LEU A 354 -1.80 -0.06 19.54
CA LEU A 354 -2.43 -0.41 20.81
C LEU A 354 -2.09 0.59 21.93
N ASN A 355 -0.83 1.03 22.03
CA ASN A 355 -0.41 2.05 22.98
C ASN A 355 -1.15 3.37 22.79
N VAL A 356 -1.25 3.82 21.54
CA VAL A 356 -1.95 5.06 21.21
C VAL A 356 -3.42 4.92 21.57
N ILE A 357 -4.07 3.81 21.23
CA ILE A 357 -5.49 3.59 21.56
C ILE A 357 -5.74 3.66 23.06
N VAL A 358 -4.99 2.90 23.88
CA VAL A 358 -5.18 2.90 25.35
C VAL A 358 -4.95 4.30 25.92
N ARG A 359 -3.89 4.98 25.47
CA ARG A 359 -3.59 6.35 25.91
C ARG A 359 -4.73 7.31 25.57
N GLU A 360 -5.24 7.26 24.34
CA GLU A 360 -6.28 8.17 23.88
C GLU A 360 -7.63 7.86 24.55
N LEU A 361 -8.03 6.60 24.69
CA LEU A 361 -9.28 6.20 25.34
C LEU A 361 -9.38 6.73 26.78
N ASN A 362 -8.28 6.73 27.53
CA ASN A 362 -8.25 7.30 28.88
C ASN A 362 -8.42 8.83 28.92
N ASN A 363 -8.27 9.52 27.79
CA ASN A 363 -8.34 10.98 27.69
C ASN A 363 -9.56 11.48 26.89
N LEU A 364 -10.34 10.59 26.28
CA LEU A 364 -11.48 10.95 25.43
C LEU A 364 -12.78 11.01 26.22
N ASP A 365 -13.55 12.08 26.00
CA ASP A 365 -14.91 12.20 26.54
C ASP A 365 -15.84 11.10 25.98
N PRO A 366 -16.86 10.66 26.76
CA PRO A 366 -17.80 9.64 26.32
C PRO A 366 -18.55 9.97 25.03
N GLU A 367 -18.82 11.25 24.77
CA GLU A 367 -19.50 11.73 23.56
C GLU A 367 -18.58 11.79 22.34
N SER A 368 -17.28 11.55 22.49
CA SER A 368 -16.32 11.67 21.41
C SER A 368 -16.53 10.61 20.33
N PRO A 369 -16.78 10.99 19.06
CA PRO A 369 -16.86 10.03 17.97
C PRO A 369 -15.58 9.20 17.80
N LYS A 370 -14.42 9.77 18.15
CA LYS A 370 -13.11 9.10 18.09
C LYS A 370 -13.04 7.91 19.04
N ARG A 371 -13.71 7.99 20.19
CA ARG A 371 -13.77 6.90 21.19
C ARG A 371 -14.43 5.67 20.61
N MET A 372 -15.55 5.85 19.91
CA MET A 372 -16.25 4.75 19.23
C MET A 372 -15.38 4.08 18.17
N TYR A 373 -14.68 4.85 17.34
CA TYR A 373 -13.75 4.31 16.36
C TYR A 373 -12.63 3.49 17.00
N MET A 374 -12.03 3.99 18.09
CA MET A 374 -10.97 3.29 18.82
C MET A 374 -11.46 1.97 19.41
N LEU A 375 -12.66 1.94 20.00
CA LEU A 375 -13.25 0.71 20.51
C LEU A 375 -13.53 -0.29 19.38
N ARG A 376 -13.93 0.17 18.18
CA ARG A 376 -14.17 -0.72 17.03
C ARG A 376 -12.87 -1.36 16.55
N ILE A 377 -11.78 -0.59 16.56
CA ILE A 377 -10.45 -1.10 16.22
C ILE A 377 -9.99 -2.14 17.25
N LEU A 378 -10.21 -1.91 18.55
CA LEU A 378 -9.91 -2.91 19.58
C LEU A 378 -10.73 -4.18 19.43
N GLU A 379 -12.04 -4.06 19.22
CA GLU A 379 -12.93 -5.21 18.96
C GLU A 379 -12.42 -6.03 17.77
N ALA A 380 -12.11 -5.37 16.65
CA ALA A 380 -11.58 -6.03 15.46
C ALA A 380 -10.23 -6.72 15.75
N TYR A 381 -9.31 -6.06 16.46
CA TYR A 381 -8.03 -6.65 16.85
C TYR A 381 -8.20 -7.89 17.72
N PHE A 382 -8.96 -7.80 18.81
CA PHE A 382 -9.14 -8.90 19.76
C PHE A 382 -9.93 -10.07 19.16
N SER A 383 -10.83 -9.80 18.21
CA SER A 383 -11.57 -10.84 17.48
C SER A 383 -10.71 -11.62 16.48
N ASN A 384 -9.64 -11.01 15.95
CA ASN A 384 -8.88 -11.54 14.81
C ASN A 384 -7.40 -11.82 15.12
N SER A 385 -6.94 -11.56 16.34
CA SER A 385 -5.57 -11.83 16.80
C SER A 385 -5.51 -13.09 17.68
N ASP A 386 -4.29 -13.56 17.90
CA ASP A 386 -3.94 -14.58 18.88
C ASP A 386 -3.63 -13.98 20.26
N TYR A 387 -4.17 -12.79 20.57
CA TYR A 387 -3.91 -12.09 21.82
C TYR A 387 -4.25 -12.97 23.03
N GLY A 388 -3.24 -13.26 23.84
CA GLY A 388 -3.38 -14.08 25.04
C GLY A 388 -3.34 -15.59 24.84
N SER A 389 -3.04 -16.09 23.63
CA SER A 389 -2.86 -17.53 23.39
C SER A 389 -1.46 -18.06 23.76
N GLY A 390 -0.52 -17.17 24.07
CA GLY A 390 0.87 -17.49 24.42
C GLY A 390 1.07 -17.87 25.89
N ALA A 391 2.27 -18.36 26.21
CA ALA A 391 2.67 -18.68 27.59
C ALA A 391 3.15 -17.46 28.40
N GLU A 392 3.42 -16.33 27.72
CA GLU A 392 3.88 -15.09 28.34
C GLU A 392 2.70 -14.17 28.68
N GLU A 393 2.96 -13.17 29.54
CA GLU A 393 1.98 -12.15 29.87
C GLU A 393 1.55 -11.38 28.60
N PRO A 394 0.25 -11.30 28.29
CA PRO A 394 -0.21 -10.61 27.09
C PRO A 394 0.10 -9.12 27.16
N TYR A 395 0.47 -8.54 26.01
CA TYR A 395 0.91 -7.15 25.93
C TYR A 395 -0.09 -6.18 26.57
N LYS A 396 0.34 -5.47 27.63
CA LYS A 396 -0.43 -4.42 28.33
C LYS A 396 -1.80 -4.85 28.86
N ILE A 397 -2.01 -6.13 29.14
CA ILE A 397 -3.32 -6.66 29.55
C ILE A 397 -3.94 -5.91 30.74
N ALA A 398 -3.14 -5.57 31.76
CA ALA A 398 -3.61 -4.83 32.94
C ALA A 398 -4.07 -3.39 32.60
N GLU A 399 -3.38 -2.71 31.68
CA GLU A 399 -3.77 -1.38 31.22
C GLU A 399 -5.07 -1.44 30.42
N PHE A 400 -5.21 -2.43 29.54
CA PHE A 400 -6.45 -2.67 28.79
C PHE A 400 -7.64 -2.93 29.72
N GLN A 401 -7.50 -3.84 30.68
CA GLN A 401 -8.53 -4.13 31.68
C GLN A 401 -8.93 -2.86 32.44
N THR A 402 -7.95 -2.09 32.93
CA THR A 402 -8.22 -0.86 33.68
C THR A 402 -9.00 0.17 32.84
N THR A 403 -8.59 0.39 31.59
CA THR A 403 -9.25 1.34 30.69
C THR A 403 -10.65 0.88 30.30
N LEU A 404 -10.81 -0.39 29.93
CA LEU A 404 -12.09 -0.96 29.53
C LEU A 404 -13.08 -1.03 30.70
N ASP A 405 -12.63 -1.41 31.90
CA ASP A 405 -13.46 -1.42 33.12
C ASP A 405 -13.90 -0.01 33.50
N SER A 406 -13.01 0.98 33.38
CA SER A 406 -13.36 2.38 33.59
C SER A 406 -14.50 2.80 32.66
N ILE A 407 -14.37 2.53 31.36
CA ILE A 407 -15.40 2.82 30.34
C ILE A 407 -16.71 2.06 30.64
N HIS A 408 -16.60 0.78 31.00
CA HIS A 408 -17.75 -0.08 31.30
C HIS A 408 -18.54 0.41 32.52
N SER A 409 -17.85 1.01 33.49
CA SER A 409 -18.43 1.54 34.73
C SER A 409 -19.08 2.93 34.59
N GLU A 410 -18.94 3.59 33.44
CA GLU A 410 -19.53 4.91 33.22
C GLU A 410 -21.06 4.88 33.15
N ASP A 411 -21.70 5.79 33.86
CA ASP A 411 -23.15 5.97 33.83
C ASP A 411 -23.55 7.12 32.89
N GLY A 412 -24.55 6.89 32.03
CA GLY A 412 -25.12 7.90 31.14
C GLY A 412 -25.47 7.38 29.75
N GLU A 413 -26.39 8.07 29.06
CA GLU A 413 -26.80 7.73 27.69
C GLU A 413 -25.63 7.86 26.71
N ALA A 414 -24.77 8.87 26.89
CA ALA A 414 -23.57 9.07 26.07
C ALA A 414 -22.60 7.87 26.09
N SER A 415 -22.52 7.13 27.19
CA SER A 415 -21.61 6.00 27.36
C SER A 415 -22.23 4.65 26.97
N GLU A 416 -23.55 4.58 26.71
CA GLU A 416 -24.27 3.32 26.46
C GLU A 416 -23.64 2.49 25.34
N MET A 417 -23.42 3.12 24.18
CA MET A 417 -22.81 2.45 23.03
C MET A 417 -21.36 2.02 23.32
N SER A 418 -20.58 2.84 24.02
CA SER A 418 -19.22 2.46 24.42
C SER A 418 -19.22 1.25 25.34
N ARG A 419 -20.17 1.15 26.29
CA ARG A 419 -20.29 0.00 27.20
C ARG A 419 -20.62 -1.29 26.46
N LEU A 420 -21.60 -1.24 25.55
CA LEU A 420 -21.95 -2.40 24.71
C LEU A 420 -20.77 -2.90 23.88
N MET A 421 -19.93 -1.98 23.39
CA MET A 421 -18.71 -2.35 22.68
C MET A 421 -17.65 -2.98 23.57
N VAL A 422 -17.50 -2.50 24.81
CA VAL A 422 -16.60 -3.14 25.78
C VAL A 422 -17.08 -4.54 26.11
N GLU A 423 -18.39 -4.77 26.25
CA GLU A 423 -18.95 -6.11 26.40
C GLU A 423 -18.59 -7.01 25.21
N ALA A 424 -18.72 -6.52 23.97
CA ALA A 424 -18.33 -7.25 22.77
C ALA A 424 -16.82 -7.56 22.74
N ILE A 425 -15.96 -6.64 23.17
CA ILE A 425 -14.51 -6.87 23.31
C ILE A 425 -14.24 -8.00 24.31
N TYR A 426 -14.86 -7.97 25.49
CA TYR A 426 -14.68 -9.03 26.50
C TYR A 426 -15.21 -10.39 26.02
N MET A 427 -16.28 -10.41 25.23
CA MET A 427 -16.77 -11.64 24.60
C MET A 427 -15.81 -12.18 23.53
N SER A 428 -15.09 -11.29 22.84
CA SER A 428 -14.17 -11.65 21.75
C SER A 428 -12.82 -12.15 22.26
N CYS A 429 -12.40 -11.76 23.48
CA CYS A 429 -11.16 -12.21 24.09
C CYS A 429 -11.35 -12.54 25.58
N GLU A 430 -11.52 -13.83 25.87
CA GLU A 430 -11.73 -14.34 27.24
C GLU A 430 -10.56 -13.99 28.18
N VAL A 431 -9.34 -13.93 27.65
CA VAL A 431 -8.14 -13.61 28.43
C VAL A 431 -8.23 -12.19 29.01
N LEU A 432 -8.75 -11.22 28.26
CA LEU A 432 -8.98 -9.86 28.79
C LEU A 432 -9.96 -9.84 29.96
N ALA A 433 -11.00 -10.67 29.95
CA ALA A 433 -11.98 -10.70 31.05
C ALA A 433 -11.42 -11.42 32.30
N THR A 434 -10.59 -12.44 32.10
CA THR A 434 -10.23 -13.42 33.15
C THR A 434 -8.82 -13.26 33.70
N TRP A 435 -7.91 -12.61 32.99
CA TRP A 435 -6.52 -12.50 33.42
C TRP A 435 -6.37 -11.80 34.78
N ARG A 436 -5.44 -12.30 35.58
CA ARG A 436 -5.07 -11.74 36.88
C ARG A 436 -3.53 -11.69 36.95
N PRO A 437 -2.95 -10.65 37.58
CA PRO A 437 -1.51 -10.58 37.75
C PRO A 437 -1.00 -11.79 38.55
N PRO A 438 0.21 -12.29 38.25
CA PRO A 438 0.82 -13.35 39.05
C PRO A 438 0.89 -12.92 40.52
N ALA A 439 0.57 -13.83 41.43
CA ALA A 439 0.72 -13.55 42.86
C ALA A 439 2.20 -13.21 43.17
N PRO A 440 2.46 -12.20 44.03
CA PRO A 440 3.80 -11.70 44.30
C PRO A 440 4.75 -12.72 44.95
#